data_AF-A0A961SGU6-F1
#
_entry.id   AF-A0A961SGU6-F1
#
_cell.length_a   1.000
_cell.length_b   1.000
_cell.length_c   1.000
_cell.angle_alpha   90.00
_cell.angle_beta   90.00
_cell.angle_gamma   90.00
#
_symmetry.space_group_name_H-M   'P 1'
#
loop_
_entity.id
_entity.type
_entity.pdbx_description
1 polymer ?
#
loop_
_entity_poly.entity_id
_entity_poly.type
_entity_poly.pdbx_seq_one_letter_code
_entity_poly.pdbx_strand_id
1 'polypeptide(L)'
;MVEKPATYDEMFDSDGKPSAAFENYYGWISSEDHKELLRKSQEAETIFRRTGITFNVYGQQEANERLIPFDIVPRIVSGREWSKLCRGIEQRVRAINAFLHDIYHRQEILRAGRVPVDLISQNEAFLPKMIGFTPPGGIYTHIVGVDLVRTGPDEFYVLEDNARTPSGVSYMLENRETMLAMFPDLFAQNRVQSVSDYPKELRRSLAACAPPACTGKPVVAVLTPGIYNSAYFEHAFIADQMGSELVEGSDLKVVDGRIAMRTTQGFKPVDVVYRRIDDDFLDPLNFNPESMLGVPGIFDIYRSGGITI
;
A
#
# COMPACT_ATOMS: atom_id res chain seq x y z
N MET A 1 36.75 17.99 6.50
CA MET A 1 36.82 16.95 5.45
C MET A 1 35.75 15.94 5.80
N VAL A 2 34.72 15.84 4.98
CA VAL A 2 33.72 14.77 5.11
C VAL A 2 34.43 13.50 4.64
N GLU A 3 34.52 12.48 5.51
CA GLU A 3 35.01 11.16 5.11
C GLU A 3 34.21 10.68 3.89
N LYS A 4 34.90 10.19 2.86
CA LYS A 4 34.23 9.59 1.69
C LYS A 4 33.37 8.44 2.21
N PRO A 5 32.03 8.48 2.04
CA PRO A 5 31.21 7.35 2.43
C PRO A 5 31.63 6.13 1.61
N ALA A 6 31.74 4.98 2.26
CA ALA A 6 32.01 3.70 1.59
C ALA A 6 30.83 3.22 0.71
N THR A 7 29.72 3.97 0.73
CA THR A 7 28.44 3.68 0.08
C THR A 7 27.98 4.85 -0.77
N TYR A 8 27.15 4.57 -1.78
CA TYR A 8 26.55 5.59 -2.64
C TYR A 8 25.73 6.61 -1.82
N ASP A 9 25.94 7.90 -2.08
CA ASP A 9 25.21 9.02 -1.47
C ASP A 9 24.28 9.65 -2.53
N GLU A 10 23.05 9.97 -2.14
CA GLU A 10 22.05 10.53 -3.05
C GLU A 10 22.33 12.00 -3.40
N MET A 11 22.85 12.74 -2.42
CA MET A 11 23.05 14.18 -2.50
C MET A 11 24.42 14.50 -3.09
N PHE A 12 25.48 13.78 -2.71
CA PHE A 12 26.86 14.09 -3.12
C PHE A 12 27.46 13.04 -4.07
N ASP A 13 28.16 13.51 -5.09
CA ASP A 13 28.94 12.67 -5.98
C ASP A 13 30.30 12.25 -5.37
N SER A 14 31.08 11.49 -6.13
CA SER A 14 32.41 11.01 -5.70
C SER A 14 33.44 12.11 -5.45
N ASP A 15 33.19 13.33 -5.93
CA ASP A 15 33.99 14.53 -5.76
C ASP A 15 33.47 15.43 -4.63
N GLY A 16 32.37 15.02 -3.95
CA GLY A 16 31.73 15.77 -2.88
C GLY A 16 30.86 16.94 -3.35
N LYS A 17 30.49 16.97 -4.63
CA LYS A 17 29.60 17.99 -5.18
C LYS A 17 28.16 17.51 -5.18
N PRO A 18 27.17 18.42 -5.04
CA PRO A 18 25.77 18.05 -5.16
C PRO A 18 25.47 17.39 -6.51
N SER A 19 24.73 16.29 -6.51
CA SER A 19 24.23 15.65 -7.71
C SER A 19 23.23 16.58 -8.42
N ALA A 20 23.07 16.41 -9.74
CA ALA A 20 22.20 17.29 -10.52
C ALA A 20 20.73 17.31 -10.03
N ALA A 21 20.25 16.20 -9.44
CA ALA A 21 18.91 16.14 -8.86
C ALA A 21 18.79 16.95 -7.57
N PHE A 22 19.89 17.13 -6.83
CA PHE A 22 19.94 17.81 -5.56
C PHE A 22 20.46 19.25 -5.65
N GLU A 23 20.93 19.73 -6.79
CA GLU A 23 21.55 21.06 -6.94
C GLU A 23 20.65 22.20 -6.41
N ASN A 24 19.38 22.24 -6.83
CA ASN A 24 18.42 23.25 -6.36
C ASN A 24 18.12 23.12 -4.86
N TYR A 25 17.94 21.88 -4.38
CA TYR A 25 17.70 21.62 -2.97
C TYR A 25 18.89 22.04 -2.11
N TYR A 26 20.11 21.71 -2.55
CA TYR A 26 21.35 22.06 -1.88
C TYR A 26 21.54 23.57 -1.80
N GLY A 27 21.24 24.30 -2.88
CA GLY A 27 21.23 25.76 -2.88
C GLY A 27 20.23 26.35 -1.87
N TRP A 28 19.01 25.81 -1.83
CA TRP A 28 17.98 26.22 -0.88
C TRP A 28 18.41 25.95 0.57
N ILE A 29 18.74 24.70 0.93
CA ILE A 29 19.09 24.36 2.32
C ILE A 29 20.35 25.08 2.81
N SER A 30 21.30 25.37 1.91
CA SER A 30 22.51 26.13 2.25
C SER A 30 22.24 27.61 2.51
N SER A 31 21.09 28.13 2.03
CA SER A 31 20.67 29.52 2.23
C SER A 31 19.79 29.75 3.46
N GLU A 32 19.22 28.68 4.02
CA GLU A 32 18.32 28.71 5.17
C GLU A 32 19.09 28.85 6.50
N ASP A 33 18.44 29.43 7.52
CA ASP A 33 18.98 29.43 8.88
C ASP A 33 18.78 28.05 9.53
N HIS A 34 19.89 27.38 9.86
CA HIS A 34 19.91 26.08 10.51
C HIS A 34 19.08 26.03 11.81
N LYS A 35 19.01 27.12 12.57
CA LYS A 35 18.17 27.18 13.79
C LYS A 35 16.68 27.12 13.46
N GLU A 36 16.27 27.81 12.40
CA GLU A 36 14.88 27.79 11.93
C GLU A 36 14.51 26.44 11.34
N LEU A 37 15.42 25.78 10.61
CA LEU A 37 15.21 24.41 10.12
C LEU A 37 14.99 23.42 11.27
N LEU A 38 15.80 23.49 12.33
CA LEU A 38 15.63 22.65 13.51
C LEU A 38 14.30 22.92 14.23
N ARG A 39 13.91 24.20 14.38
CA ARG A 39 12.62 24.58 14.97
C ARG A 39 11.47 23.99 14.16
N LYS A 40 11.49 24.17 12.83
CA LYS A 40 10.50 23.58 11.91
C LYS A 40 10.45 22.06 12.03
N SER A 41 11.59 21.38 12.10
CA SER A 41 11.65 19.92 12.26
C SER A 41 10.94 19.46 13.55
N GLN A 42 11.14 20.16 14.67
CA GLN A 42 10.47 19.86 15.94
C GLN A 42 8.96 20.14 15.89
N GLU A 43 8.55 21.18 15.17
CA GLU A 43 7.14 21.49 14.92
C GLU A 43 6.48 20.40 14.07
N ALA A 44 7.15 19.91 13.03
CA ALA A 44 6.69 18.77 12.23
C ALA A 44 6.43 17.56 13.12
N GLU A 45 7.42 17.18 13.93
CA GLU A 45 7.29 16.03 14.83
C GLU A 45 6.12 16.20 15.80
N THR A 46 5.87 17.42 16.27
CA THR A 46 4.71 17.74 17.13
C THR A 46 3.38 17.63 16.38
N ILE A 47 3.34 17.99 15.09
CA ILE A 47 2.16 17.84 14.24
C ILE A 47 1.88 16.35 14.01
N PHE A 48 2.89 15.56 13.61
CA PHE A 48 2.77 14.11 13.44
C PHE A 48 2.26 13.41 14.71
N ARG A 49 2.71 13.88 15.89
CA ARG A 49 2.19 13.44 17.20
C ARG A 49 0.70 13.70 17.38
N ARG A 50 0.21 14.87 16.96
CA ARG A 50 -1.18 15.27 17.15
C ARG A 50 -2.12 14.66 16.12
N THR A 51 -1.65 14.41 14.89
CA THR A 51 -2.45 13.80 13.83
C THR A 51 -2.60 12.28 13.99
N GLY A 52 -1.89 11.67 14.94
CA GLY A 52 -2.04 10.24 15.26
C GLY A 52 -1.33 9.32 14.27
N ILE A 53 -0.32 9.84 13.56
CA ILE A 53 0.52 9.05 12.65
C ILE A 53 1.50 8.25 13.51
N THR A 54 1.02 7.14 14.07
CA THR A 54 1.79 6.23 14.93
C THR A 54 2.06 4.92 14.19
N PHE A 55 3.11 4.20 14.57
CA PHE A 55 3.37 2.83 14.11
C PHE A 55 3.65 1.95 15.32
N ASN A 56 2.96 0.82 15.41
CA ASN A 56 3.34 -0.24 16.36
C ASN A 56 4.29 -1.20 15.64
N VAL A 57 5.53 -1.25 16.12
CA VAL A 57 6.51 -2.24 15.66
C VAL A 57 6.06 -3.61 16.16
N TYR A 58 5.81 -4.54 15.24
CA TYR A 58 5.47 -5.92 15.59
C TYR A 58 6.60 -6.55 16.42
N GLY A 59 6.26 -7.12 17.58
CA GLY A 59 7.15 -8.05 18.31
C GLY A 59 7.71 -7.59 19.67
N GLN A 60 7.31 -6.46 20.25
CA GLN A 60 7.66 -6.13 21.65
C GLN A 60 6.42 -6.06 22.55
N GLN A 61 6.47 -6.77 23.68
CA GLN A 61 5.42 -6.86 24.71
C GLN A 61 5.12 -5.51 25.41
N GLU A 62 5.87 -4.45 25.10
CA GLU A 62 5.58 -3.07 25.49
C GLU A 62 5.28 -2.25 24.23
N ALA A 63 4.06 -2.37 23.71
CA ALA A 63 3.56 -1.52 22.62
C ALA A 63 3.29 -0.10 23.14
N ASN A 64 4.36 0.63 23.45
CA ASN A 64 4.30 2.08 23.45
C ASN A 64 4.27 2.52 21.99
N GLU A 65 3.18 3.16 21.56
CA GLU A 65 3.10 3.81 20.24
C GLU A 65 4.38 4.63 20.01
N ARG A 66 5.23 4.18 19.08
CA ARG A 66 6.43 4.93 18.71
C ARG A 66 6.11 5.74 17.46
N LEU A 67 6.47 7.01 17.54
CA LEU A 67 6.39 7.90 16.39
C LEU A 67 7.49 7.53 15.42
N ILE A 68 7.16 7.51 14.13
CA ILE A 68 8.16 7.43 13.09
C ILE A 68 8.89 8.78 13.09
N PRO A 69 10.23 8.81 13.24
CA PRO A 69 10.97 10.06 13.14
C PRO A 69 10.79 10.63 11.73
N PHE A 70 10.49 11.92 11.66
CA PHE A 70 10.35 12.65 10.41
C PHE A 70 11.63 13.41 10.09
N ASP A 71 12.19 13.19 8.90
CA ASP A 71 13.34 13.92 8.39
C ASP A 71 12.89 14.93 7.32
N ILE A 72 13.33 16.18 7.46
CA ILE A 72 13.04 17.27 6.52
C ILE A 72 13.88 17.18 5.23
N VAL A 73 14.92 16.34 5.20
CA VAL A 73 15.74 16.11 4.01
C VAL A 73 15.05 15.11 3.09
N PRO A 74 14.53 15.53 1.92
CA PRO A 74 13.76 14.66 1.07
C PRO A 74 14.67 13.69 0.32
N ARG A 75 14.15 12.49 0.04
CA ARG A 75 14.72 11.62 -0.98
C ARG A 75 14.26 12.10 -2.36
N ILE A 76 15.15 12.75 -3.10
CA ILE A 76 14.85 13.23 -4.46
C ILE A 76 15.20 12.14 -5.48
N VAL A 77 14.23 11.79 -6.31
CA VAL A 77 14.41 10.90 -7.47
C VAL A 77 14.07 11.68 -8.73
N SER A 78 14.99 11.75 -9.68
CA SER A 78 14.78 12.48 -10.92
C SER A 78 13.70 11.83 -11.78
N GLY A 79 13.07 12.61 -12.67
CA GLY A 79 12.05 12.08 -13.58
C GLY A 79 12.56 10.95 -14.49
N ARG A 80 13.85 10.96 -14.84
CA ARG A 80 14.47 9.90 -15.66
C ARG A 80 14.61 8.60 -14.88
N GLU A 81 15.11 8.68 -13.65
CA GLU A 81 15.23 7.52 -12.75
C GLU A 81 13.84 6.95 -12.44
N TRP A 82 12.89 7.82 -12.07
CA TRP A 82 11.52 7.42 -11.77
C TRP A 82 10.85 6.74 -12.96
N SER A 83 10.99 7.28 -14.18
CA SER A 83 10.45 6.65 -15.39
C SER A 83 11.02 5.24 -15.63
N LYS A 84 12.32 5.02 -15.37
CA LYS A 84 12.94 3.69 -15.46
C LYS A 84 12.39 2.75 -14.39
N LEU A 85 12.26 3.23 -13.14
CA LEU A 85 11.69 2.48 -12.02
C LEU A 85 10.25 2.07 -12.28
N CYS A 86 9.38 2.98 -12.71
CA CYS A 86 7.99 2.69 -13.04
C CYS A 86 7.87 1.54 -14.05
N ARG A 87 8.64 1.58 -15.15
CA ARG A 87 8.62 0.49 -16.14
C ARG A 87 9.02 -0.86 -15.55
N GLY A 88 10.05 -0.88 -14.68
CA GLY A 88 10.49 -2.10 -14.01
C GLY A 88 9.47 -2.64 -13.02
N ILE A 89 8.88 -1.76 -12.21
CA ILE A 89 7.83 -2.11 -11.23
C ILE A 89 6.58 -2.62 -11.97
N GLU A 90 6.10 -1.92 -13.00
CA GLU A 90 4.96 -2.35 -13.80
C GLU A 90 5.19 -3.73 -14.45
N GLN A 91 6.38 -3.95 -15.01
CA GLN A 91 6.74 -5.26 -15.57
C GLN A 91 6.68 -6.35 -14.51
N ARG A 92 7.25 -6.10 -13.32
CA ARG A 92 7.28 -7.06 -12.21
C ARG A 92 5.88 -7.39 -11.70
N VAL A 93 5.05 -6.37 -11.45
CA VAL A 93 3.66 -6.57 -10.97
C VAL A 93 2.80 -7.33 -11.98
N ARG A 94 3.00 -7.09 -13.29
CA ARG A 94 2.34 -7.89 -14.35
C ARG A 94 2.79 -9.35 -14.31
N ALA A 95 4.08 -9.61 -14.10
CA ALA A 95 4.61 -10.96 -13.97
C ALA A 95 4.07 -11.68 -12.71
N ILE A 96 3.94 -10.97 -11.57
CA ILE A 96 3.36 -11.51 -10.34
C ILE A 96 1.90 -11.92 -10.57
N ASN A 97 1.06 -11.06 -11.16
CA ASN A 97 -0.33 -11.41 -11.45
C ASN A 97 -0.44 -12.58 -12.45
N ALA A 98 0.39 -12.59 -13.49
CA ALA A 98 0.43 -13.69 -14.45
C ALA A 98 0.87 -15.02 -13.80
N PHE A 99 1.84 -14.96 -12.88
CA PHE A 99 2.29 -16.10 -12.10
C PHE A 99 1.16 -16.64 -11.20
N LEU A 100 0.48 -15.77 -10.46
CA LEU A 100 -0.66 -16.18 -9.61
C LEU A 100 -1.77 -16.81 -10.45
N HIS A 101 -2.10 -16.22 -11.59
CA HIS A 101 -3.05 -16.81 -12.53
C HIS A 101 -2.58 -18.20 -12.99
N ASP A 102 -1.33 -18.36 -13.40
CA ASP A 102 -0.81 -19.66 -13.87
C ASP A 102 -0.85 -20.72 -12.75
N ILE A 103 -0.39 -20.37 -11.54
CA ILE A 103 -0.35 -21.27 -10.38
C ILE A 103 -1.73 -21.79 -9.99
N TYR A 104 -2.76 -20.95 -10.06
CA TYR A 104 -4.13 -21.38 -9.77
C TYR A 104 -4.86 -22.00 -10.98
N HIS A 105 -4.24 -22.09 -12.15
CA HIS A 105 -4.83 -22.68 -13.35
C HIS A 105 -3.97 -23.79 -13.94
N ARG A 106 -3.24 -23.51 -15.02
CA ARG A 106 -2.58 -24.55 -15.82
C ARG A 106 -1.21 -24.96 -15.27
N GLN A 107 -0.63 -24.15 -14.38
CA GLN A 107 0.67 -24.40 -13.75
C GLN A 107 1.78 -24.66 -14.79
N GLU A 108 1.76 -23.93 -15.90
CA GLU A 108 2.71 -24.08 -17.00
C GLU A 108 4.15 -23.81 -16.54
N ILE A 109 4.37 -22.88 -15.62
CA ILE A 109 5.70 -22.59 -15.05
C ILE A 109 6.27 -23.78 -14.25
N LEU A 110 5.40 -24.57 -13.61
CA LEU A 110 5.77 -25.80 -12.89
C LEU A 110 6.01 -26.94 -13.88
N ARG A 111 5.12 -27.11 -14.88
CA ARG A 111 5.28 -28.12 -15.95
C ARG A 111 6.53 -27.91 -16.77
N ALA A 112 6.93 -26.65 -16.96
CA ALA A 112 8.17 -26.26 -17.64
C ALA A 112 9.43 -26.42 -16.77
N GLY A 113 9.29 -26.84 -15.50
CA GLY A 113 10.41 -27.05 -14.57
C GLY A 113 11.15 -25.77 -14.18
N ARG A 114 10.54 -24.58 -14.33
CA ARG A 114 11.17 -23.29 -13.98
C ARG A 114 11.03 -22.96 -12.51
N VAL A 115 9.94 -23.39 -11.89
CA VAL A 115 9.71 -23.30 -10.45
C VAL A 115 9.46 -24.73 -9.92
N PRO A 116 10.16 -25.18 -8.87
CA PRO A 116 9.91 -26.47 -8.23
C PRO A 116 8.50 -26.55 -7.66
N VAL A 117 7.84 -27.70 -7.86
CA VAL A 117 6.46 -27.93 -7.37
C VAL A 117 6.36 -27.77 -5.85
N ASP A 118 7.34 -28.29 -5.12
CA ASP A 118 7.33 -28.27 -3.65
C ASP A 118 7.37 -26.86 -3.07
N LEU A 119 7.95 -25.88 -3.77
CA LEU A 119 7.94 -24.46 -3.33
C LEU A 119 6.53 -23.86 -3.35
N ILE A 120 5.59 -24.48 -4.06
CA ILE A 120 4.20 -24.05 -4.15
C ILE A 120 3.31 -24.95 -3.30
N SER A 121 3.34 -26.26 -3.53
CA SER A 121 2.41 -27.20 -2.88
C SER A 121 2.60 -27.34 -1.38
N GLN A 122 3.79 -27.03 -0.87
CA GLN A 122 4.11 -27.07 0.57
C GLN A 122 4.10 -25.66 1.20
N ASN A 123 3.77 -24.63 0.44
CA ASN A 123 3.73 -23.27 0.93
C ASN A 123 2.40 -22.99 1.63
N GLU A 124 2.45 -22.55 2.89
CA GLU A 124 1.26 -22.22 3.68
C GLU A 124 0.41 -21.10 3.04
N ALA A 125 1.03 -20.22 2.24
CA ALA A 125 0.33 -19.16 1.53
C ALA A 125 -0.38 -19.63 0.25
N PHE A 126 -0.14 -20.86 -0.22
CA PHE A 126 -0.87 -21.41 -1.36
C PHE A 126 -2.28 -21.79 -0.93
N LEU A 127 -3.29 -21.26 -1.62
CA LEU A 127 -4.69 -21.52 -1.30
C LEU A 127 -5.32 -22.46 -2.35
N PRO A 128 -5.45 -23.78 -2.08
CA PRO A 128 -6.11 -24.71 -3.00
C PRO A 128 -7.53 -24.28 -3.38
N LYS A 129 -8.20 -23.55 -2.48
CA LYS A 129 -9.54 -22.99 -2.70
C LYS A 129 -9.60 -21.97 -3.85
N MET A 130 -8.47 -21.45 -4.34
CA MET A 130 -8.40 -20.54 -5.48
C MET A 130 -8.19 -21.26 -6.82
N ILE A 131 -7.95 -22.58 -6.82
CA ILE A 131 -7.73 -23.34 -8.06
C ILE A 131 -8.96 -23.24 -8.99
N GLY A 132 -8.71 -22.95 -10.26
CA GLY A 132 -9.71 -22.81 -11.31
C GLY A 132 -10.56 -21.55 -11.20
N PHE A 133 -10.25 -20.63 -10.28
CA PHE A 133 -10.98 -19.40 -10.10
C PHE A 133 -10.20 -18.20 -10.65
N THR A 134 -10.89 -17.41 -11.46
CA THR A 134 -10.39 -16.13 -11.99
C THR A 134 -11.14 -14.99 -11.30
N PRO A 135 -10.44 -14.15 -10.51
CA PRO A 135 -11.01 -12.95 -9.92
C PRO A 135 -11.63 -12.01 -10.96
N PRO A 136 -12.61 -11.17 -10.57
CA PRO A 136 -13.05 -10.06 -11.41
C PRO A 136 -11.86 -9.22 -11.91
N GLY A 137 -11.87 -8.88 -13.20
CA GLY A 137 -10.74 -8.19 -13.86
C GLY A 137 -9.49 -9.05 -14.12
N GLY A 138 -9.46 -10.31 -13.66
CA GLY A 138 -8.27 -11.17 -13.76
C GLY A 138 -7.10 -10.69 -12.90
N ILE A 139 -7.37 -9.87 -11.88
CA ILE A 139 -6.37 -9.28 -10.99
C ILE A 139 -6.40 -10.00 -9.65
N TYR A 140 -5.25 -10.54 -9.24
CA TYR A 140 -5.10 -11.20 -7.93
C TYR A 140 -4.56 -10.22 -6.89
N THR A 141 -3.62 -9.36 -7.29
CA THR A 141 -2.96 -8.40 -6.41
C THR A 141 -3.22 -6.99 -6.90
N HIS A 142 -4.30 -6.39 -6.40
CA HIS A 142 -4.74 -5.04 -6.78
C HIS A 142 -3.71 -3.96 -6.41
N ILE A 143 -2.99 -4.18 -5.30
CA ILE A 143 -1.97 -3.27 -4.78
C ILE A 143 -0.75 -4.13 -4.43
N VAL A 144 0.44 -3.68 -4.86
CA VAL A 144 1.71 -4.33 -4.54
C VAL A 144 2.69 -3.28 -4.07
N GLY A 145 3.24 -3.45 -2.87
CA GLY A 145 4.42 -2.71 -2.42
C GLY A 145 5.68 -3.37 -2.95
N VAL A 146 6.63 -2.59 -3.48
CA VAL A 146 7.91 -3.11 -3.98
C VAL A 146 9.03 -2.41 -3.24
N ASP A 147 9.74 -3.16 -2.40
CA ASP A 147 10.79 -2.61 -1.55
C ASP A 147 12.09 -2.53 -2.33
N LEU A 148 12.59 -1.31 -2.52
CA LEU A 148 13.72 -1.01 -3.38
C LEU A 148 14.90 -0.47 -2.57
N VAL A 149 16.09 -0.96 -2.88
CA VAL A 149 17.37 -0.37 -2.44
C VAL A 149 18.17 0.11 -3.63
N ARG A 150 18.92 1.19 -3.42
CA ARG A 150 19.83 1.78 -4.41
C ARG A 150 21.27 1.56 -3.95
N THR A 151 22.12 1.09 -4.83
CA THR A 151 23.55 0.82 -4.53
C THR A 151 24.51 1.64 -5.38
N GLY A 152 23.99 2.34 -6.40
CA GLY A 152 24.76 3.21 -7.28
C GLY A 152 23.87 4.16 -8.09
N PRO A 153 24.45 4.96 -8.99
CA PRO A 153 23.72 5.96 -9.76
C PRO A 153 22.57 5.40 -10.60
N ASP A 154 22.66 4.17 -11.09
CA ASP A 154 21.64 3.56 -11.95
C ASP A 154 21.21 2.15 -11.47
N GLU A 155 21.61 1.78 -10.26
CA GLU A 155 21.53 0.43 -9.72
C GLU A 155 20.50 0.34 -8.59
N PHE A 156 19.33 -0.20 -8.95
CA PHE A 156 18.22 -0.46 -8.04
C PHE A 156 17.93 -1.95 -7.98
N TYR A 157 17.70 -2.46 -6.77
CA TYR A 157 17.39 -3.86 -6.50
C TYR A 157 16.10 -3.97 -5.72
N VAL A 158 15.28 -4.94 -6.09
CA VAL A 158 14.08 -5.32 -5.31
C VAL A 158 14.54 -6.25 -4.18
N LEU A 159 14.21 -5.90 -2.95
CA LEU A 159 14.41 -6.76 -1.79
C LEU A 159 13.21 -7.67 -1.55
N GLU A 160 12.00 -7.10 -1.63
CA GLU A 160 10.76 -7.79 -1.27
C GLU A 160 9.56 -7.25 -2.08
N ASP A 161 8.57 -8.13 -2.30
CA ASP A 161 7.28 -7.77 -2.87
C ASP A 161 6.16 -8.00 -1.85
N ASN A 162 5.47 -6.93 -1.47
CA ASN A 162 4.36 -6.94 -0.53
C ASN A 162 3.03 -7.04 -1.29
N ALA A 163 2.57 -8.27 -1.52
CA ALA A 163 1.41 -8.58 -2.36
C ALA A 163 0.13 -9.00 -1.60
N ARG A 164 0.13 -8.90 -0.25
CA ARG A 164 -1.03 -9.22 0.59
C ARG A 164 -1.81 -7.94 0.91
N THR A 165 -1.49 -7.31 2.04
CA THR A 165 -2.16 -6.12 2.57
C THR A 165 -1.12 -4.99 2.76
N PRO A 166 -0.45 -4.52 1.68
CA PRO A 166 0.61 -3.52 1.81
C PRO A 166 0.08 -2.24 2.46
N SER A 167 0.93 -1.65 3.31
CA SER A 167 0.69 -0.38 4.01
C SER A 167 1.78 0.64 3.65
N GLY A 168 1.67 1.86 4.18
CA GLY A 168 2.67 2.92 3.99
C GLY A 168 2.15 4.17 3.27
N VAL A 169 0.98 4.07 2.63
CA VAL A 169 0.46 5.14 1.75
C VAL A 169 0.06 6.38 2.54
N SER A 170 -0.55 6.22 3.72
CA SER A 170 -0.92 7.36 4.56
C SER A 170 0.32 8.19 4.91
N TYR A 171 1.42 7.53 5.30
CA TYR A 171 2.69 8.19 5.58
C TYR A 171 3.24 8.92 4.36
N MET A 172 3.17 8.32 3.16
CA MET A 172 3.59 8.99 1.92
C MET A 172 2.82 10.31 1.69
N LEU A 173 1.50 10.27 1.87
CA LEU A 173 0.62 11.44 1.67
C LEU A 173 0.89 12.50 2.75
N GLU A 174 0.88 12.11 4.01
CA GLU A 174 1.09 13.02 5.16
C GLU A 174 2.50 13.64 5.14
N ASN A 175 3.53 12.87 4.77
CA ASN A 175 4.89 13.41 4.59
C ASN A 175 4.92 14.49 3.51
N ARG A 176 4.19 14.31 2.41
CA ARG A 176 4.14 15.30 1.33
C ARG A 176 3.42 16.57 1.78
N GLU A 177 2.24 16.44 2.38
CA GLU A 177 1.45 17.58 2.86
C GLU A 177 2.21 18.36 3.94
N THR A 178 2.87 17.67 4.87
CA THR A 178 3.68 18.32 5.90
C THR A 178 4.86 19.09 5.30
N MET A 179 5.60 18.50 4.35
CA MET A 179 6.68 19.20 3.66
C MET A 179 6.18 20.42 2.88
N LEU A 180 5.03 20.33 2.20
CA LEU A 180 4.41 21.44 1.46
C LEU A 180 4.02 22.60 2.39
N ALA A 181 3.42 22.29 3.54
CA ALA A 181 3.01 23.29 4.52
C ALA A 181 4.21 24.01 5.16
N MET A 182 5.29 23.28 5.44
CA MET A 182 6.47 23.82 6.14
C MET A 182 7.45 24.57 5.23
N PHE A 183 7.58 24.13 3.98
CA PHE A 183 8.59 24.62 3.04
C PHE A 183 7.97 24.94 1.66
N PRO A 184 6.93 25.79 1.57
CA PRO A 184 6.28 26.08 0.29
C PRO A 184 7.24 26.64 -0.76
N ASP A 185 8.23 27.45 -0.34
CA ASP A 185 9.24 28.02 -1.23
C ASP A 185 10.14 26.95 -1.87
N LEU A 186 10.44 25.86 -1.15
CA LEU A 186 11.19 24.72 -1.70
C LEU A 186 10.43 24.06 -2.85
N PHE A 187 9.11 23.90 -2.72
CA PHE A 187 8.25 23.33 -3.77
C PHE A 187 7.98 24.32 -4.91
N ALA A 188 8.04 25.63 -4.66
CA ALA A 188 8.00 26.62 -5.73
C ALA A 188 9.24 26.54 -6.64
N GLN A 189 10.40 26.22 -6.06
CA GLN A 189 11.68 26.10 -6.78
C GLN A 189 11.89 24.72 -7.43
N ASN A 190 11.17 23.69 -6.99
CA ASN A 190 11.33 22.31 -7.45
C ASN A 190 10.04 21.77 -8.06
N ARG A 191 10.13 21.19 -9.28
CA ARG A 191 8.97 20.62 -9.98
C ARG A 191 8.63 19.22 -9.46
N VAL A 192 8.20 19.13 -8.21
CA VAL A 192 7.81 17.88 -7.56
C VAL A 192 6.46 17.39 -8.11
N GLN A 193 6.38 16.12 -8.51
CA GLN A 193 5.11 15.52 -8.92
C GLN A 193 4.17 15.32 -7.72
N SER A 194 2.89 15.63 -7.88
CA SER A 194 1.89 15.41 -6.83
C SER A 194 1.65 13.92 -6.59
N VAL A 195 1.36 13.58 -5.34
CA VAL A 195 0.92 12.24 -4.91
C VAL A 195 -0.53 12.26 -4.38
N SER A 196 -1.16 13.44 -4.29
CA SER A 196 -2.47 13.66 -3.66
C SER A 196 -3.62 12.89 -4.34
N ASP A 197 -3.47 12.56 -5.63
CA ASP A 197 -4.50 11.85 -6.39
C ASP A 197 -4.54 10.34 -6.09
N TYR A 198 -3.59 9.80 -5.31
CA TYR A 198 -3.52 8.36 -5.03
C TYR A 198 -4.84 7.75 -4.55
N PRO A 199 -5.54 8.29 -3.52
CA PRO A 199 -6.78 7.68 -3.03
C PRO A 199 -7.87 7.63 -4.11
N LYS A 200 -7.99 8.69 -4.92
CA LYS A 200 -8.95 8.76 -6.02
C LYS A 200 -8.66 7.73 -7.10
N GLU A 201 -7.40 7.58 -7.50
CA GLU A 201 -7.00 6.58 -8.49
C GLU A 201 -7.11 5.15 -7.94
N LEU A 202 -6.84 4.94 -6.65
CA LEU A 202 -7.07 3.67 -5.97
C LEU A 202 -8.56 3.30 -6.01
N ARG A 203 -9.45 4.20 -5.59
CA ARG A 203 -10.90 3.97 -5.67
C ARG A 203 -11.34 3.63 -7.09
N ARG A 204 -10.84 4.38 -8.08
CA ARG A 204 -11.16 4.14 -9.49
C ARG A 204 -10.72 2.75 -9.94
N SER A 205 -9.52 2.32 -9.55
CA SER A 205 -8.96 1.02 -9.89
C SER A 205 -9.74 -0.13 -9.22
N LEU A 206 -10.09 0.02 -7.94
CA LEU A 206 -10.94 -0.93 -7.22
C LEU A 206 -12.33 -1.03 -7.87
N ALA A 207 -12.97 0.11 -8.15
CA ALA A 207 -14.29 0.15 -8.79
C ALA A 207 -14.28 -0.44 -10.22
N ALA A 208 -13.16 -0.36 -10.94
CA ALA A 208 -13.01 -0.97 -12.26
C ALA A 208 -13.01 -2.51 -12.19
N CYS A 209 -12.74 -3.09 -11.03
CA CYS A 209 -12.79 -4.52 -10.77
C CYS A 209 -14.16 -4.96 -10.25
N ALA A 210 -15.23 -4.17 -10.43
CA ALA A 210 -16.55 -4.53 -9.95
C ALA A 210 -16.99 -5.94 -10.43
N PRO A 211 -17.64 -6.72 -9.57
CA PRO A 211 -18.03 -8.08 -9.88
C PRO A 211 -19.19 -8.11 -10.90
N PRO A 212 -19.40 -9.23 -11.61
CA PRO A 212 -20.51 -9.36 -12.58
C PRO A 212 -21.90 -9.05 -12.01
N ALA A 213 -22.12 -9.30 -10.72
CA ALA A 213 -23.40 -9.01 -10.05
C ALA A 213 -23.62 -7.52 -9.72
N CYS A 214 -22.63 -6.65 -9.94
CA CYS A 214 -22.76 -5.21 -9.71
C CYS A 214 -23.75 -4.58 -10.69
N THR A 215 -24.76 -3.89 -10.16
CA THR A 215 -25.73 -3.13 -10.96
C THR A 215 -25.53 -1.63 -10.70
N GLY A 216 -25.06 -0.90 -11.71
CA GLY A 216 -24.87 0.55 -11.63
C GLY A 216 -23.50 0.98 -11.09
N LYS A 217 -23.48 2.00 -10.21
CA LYS A 217 -22.24 2.58 -9.67
C LYS A 217 -21.70 1.69 -8.56
N PRO A 218 -20.47 1.14 -8.67
CA PRO A 218 -19.92 0.24 -7.65
C PRO A 218 -19.78 0.89 -6.29
N VAL A 219 -20.22 0.17 -5.25
CA VAL A 219 -19.99 0.51 -3.85
C VAL A 219 -18.68 -0.14 -3.40
N VAL A 220 -17.70 0.70 -3.04
CA VAL A 220 -16.40 0.29 -2.52
C VAL A 220 -16.38 0.51 -1.01
N ALA A 221 -15.94 -0.50 -0.25
CA ALA A 221 -15.74 -0.43 1.19
C ALA A 221 -14.33 -0.89 1.58
N VAL A 222 -13.80 -0.40 2.70
CA VAL A 222 -12.55 -0.85 3.31
C VAL A 222 -12.89 -1.72 4.51
N LEU A 223 -12.57 -3.02 4.42
CA LEU A 223 -12.79 -3.97 5.52
C LEU A 223 -11.59 -3.95 6.46
N THR A 224 -11.81 -3.53 7.70
CA THR A 224 -10.77 -3.38 8.73
C THR A 224 -10.99 -4.38 9.88
N PRO A 225 -9.90 -4.88 10.52
CA PRO A 225 -10.00 -5.70 11.73
C PRO A 225 -10.34 -4.89 13.00
N GLY A 226 -10.51 -3.56 12.88
CA GLY A 226 -10.91 -2.68 13.97
C GLY A 226 -9.76 -1.96 14.68
N ILE A 227 -10.11 -1.19 15.70
CA ILE A 227 -9.23 -0.19 16.36
C ILE A 227 -7.99 -0.78 17.04
N TYR A 228 -7.98 -2.07 17.35
CA TYR A 228 -6.86 -2.73 18.01
C TYR A 228 -5.75 -3.15 17.04
N ASN A 229 -5.94 -2.93 15.74
CA ASN A 229 -4.90 -3.14 14.74
C ASN A 229 -4.01 -1.91 14.60
N SER A 230 -2.70 -2.14 14.51
CA SER A 230 -1.67 -1.10 14.41
C SER A 230 -1.82 -0.18 13.20
N ALA A 231 -2.39 -0.67 12.11
CA ALA A 231 -2.62 0.08 10.88
C ALA A 231 -4.04 0.66 10.78
N TYR A 232 -4.86 0.61 11.85
CA TYR A 232 -6.25 1.09 11.81
C TYR A 232 -6.36 2.55 11.36
N PHE A 233 -5.44 3.42 11.81
CA PHE A 233 -5.37 4.81 11.34
C PHE A 233 -5.28 4.90 9.82
N GLU A 234 -4.40 4.11 9.19
CA GLU A 234 -4.25 4.09 7.74
C GLU A 234 -5.53 3.58 7.05
N HIS A 235 -6.19 2.57 7.63
CA HIS A 235 -7.44 2.03 7.07
C HIS A 235 -8.54 3.10 7.06
N ALA A 236 -8.71 3.80 8.19
CA ALA A 236 -9.68 4.87 8.33
C ALA A 236 -9.34 6.06 7.43
N PHE A 237 -8.07 6.48 7.42
CA PHE A 237 -7.58 7.56 6.57
C PHE A 237 -7.82 7.27 5.09
N ILE A 238 -7.45 6.09 4.59
CA ILE A 238 -7.62 5.79 3.17
C ILE A 238 -9.09 5.62 2.80
N ALA A 239 -9.93 5.08 3.70
CA ALA A 239 -11.37 5.00 3.48
C ALA A 239 -11.98 6.40 3.33
N ASP A 240 -11.66 7.32 4.24
CA ASP A 240 -12.12 8.71 4.20
C ASP A 240 -11.65 9.44 2.93
N GLN A 241 -10.35 9.36 2.60
CA GLN A 241 -9.80 10.00 1.41
C GLN A 241 -10.36 9.44 0.09
N MET A 242 -10.76 8.16 0.08
CA MET A 242 -11.48 7.56 -1.04
C MET A 242 -12.98 7.93 -1.07
N GLY A 243 -13.54 8.45 0.02
CA GLY A 243 -14.99 8.55 0.22
C GLY A 243 -15.68 7.18 0.24
N SER A 244 -14.97 6.16 0.72
CA SER A 244 -15.43 4.76 0.83
C SER A 244 -15.86 4.49 2.27
N GLU A 245 -16.75 3.51 2.45
CA GLU A 245 -17.21 3.12 3.78
C GLU A 245 -16.10 2.34 4.50
N LEU A 246 -15.78 2.71 5.74
CA LEU A 246 -14.94 1.89 6.62
C LEU A 246 -15.85 0.93 7.39
N VAL A 247 -15.63 -0.37 7.24
CA VAL A 247 -16.51 -1.41 7.80
C VAL A 247 -15.72 -2.47 8.53
N GLU A 248 -16.29 -3.02 9.60
CA GLU A 248 -15.83 -4.25 10.24
C GLU A 248 -16.65 -5.45 9.76
N GLY A 249 -16.18 -6.67 10.03
CA GLY A 249 -16.91 -7.88 9.64
C GLY A 249 -18.35 -7.93 10.16
N SER A 250 -18.59 -7.35 11.34
CA SER A 250 -19.92 -7.30 11.98
C SER A 250 -20.93 -6.36 11.29
N ASP A 251 -20.45 -5.42 10.46
CA ASP A 251 -21.28 -4.50 9.68
C ASP A 251 -21.79 -5.13 8.39
N LEU A 252 -21.17 -6.23 7.95
CA LEU A 252 -21.43 -6.90 6.68
C LEU A 252 -22.19 -8.21 6.89
N LYS A 253 -23.09 -8.54 5.97
CA LYS A 253 -23.81 -9.81 5.96
C LYS A 253 -24.14 -10.25 4.54
N VAL A 254 -24.27 -11.56 4.34
CA VAL A 254 -24.87 -12.10 3.11
C VAL A 254 -26.39 -11.81 3.13
N VAL A 255 -26.86 -11.09 2.12
CA VAL A 255 -28.27 -10.75 1.86
C VAL A 255 -28.53 -10.97 0.37
N ASP A 256 -29.51 -11.80 0.03
CA ASP A 256 -29.93 -12.08 -1.36
C ASP A 256 -28.77 -12.45 -2.30
N GLY A 257 -27.84 -13.29 -1.82
CA GLY A 257 -26.68 -13.74 -2.60
C GLY A 257 -25.60 -12.68 -2.82
N ARG A 258 -25.62 -11.60 -2.03
CA ARG A 258 -24.67 -10.47 -2.11
C ARG A 258 -24.16 -10.14 -0.71
N ILE A 259 -22.97 -9.55 -0.63
CA ILE A 259 -22.52 -8.94 0.63
C ILE A 259 -23.16 -7.56 0.73
N ALA A 260 -23.79 -7.29 1.87
CA ALA A 260 -24.44 -6.03 2.13
C ALA A 260 -24.04 -5.46 3.49
N MET A 261 -23.82 -4.15 3.51
CA MET A 261 -23.55 -3.37 4.70
C MET A 261 -24.86 -2.96 5.36
N ARG A 262 -24.90 -3.03 6.70
CA ARG A 262 -26.02 -2.53 7.50
C ARG A 262 -26.02 -0.99 7.50
N THR A 263 -27.16 -0.39 7.13
CA THR A 263 -27.39 1.05 7.25
C THR A 263 -28.64 1.33 8.07
N THR A 264 -28.87 2.60 8.43
CA THR A 264 -30.12 3.04 9.09
C THR A 264 -31.36 2.82 8.24
N GLN A 265 -31.23 2.74 6.91
CA GLN A 265 -32.34 2.55 5.96
C GLN A 265 -32.49 1.09 5.51
N GLY A 266 -31.68 0.18 6.04
CA GLY A 266 -31.66 -1.24 5.65
C GLY A 266 -30.29 -1.67 5.10
N PHE A 267 -30.26 -2.85 4.47
CA PHE A 267 -29.02 -3.40 3.92
C PHE A 267 -28.72 -2.82 2.54
N LYS A 268 -27.48 -2.36 2.36
CA LYS A 268 -26.99 -1.83 1.08
C LYS A 268 -25.88 -2.74 0.52
N PRO A 269 -26.02 -3.27 -0.71
CA PRO A 269 -24.99 -4.10 -1.31
C PRO A 269 -23.63 -3.40 -1.40
N VAL A 270 -22.57 -4.17 -1.16
CA VAL A 270 -21.16 -3.79 -1.37
C VAL A 270 -20.62 -4.62 -2.53
N ASP A 271 -19.98 -3.95 -3.49
CA ASP A 271 -19.49 -4.57 -4.72
C ASP A 271 -18.02 -4.96 -4.63
N VAL A 272 -17.22 -4.08 -4.03
CA VAL A 272 -15.77 -4.25 -3.92
C VAL A 272 -15.37 -3.98 -2.48
N VAL A 273 -14.71 -4.94 -1.85
CA VAL A 273 -14.14 -4.79 -0.51
C VAL A 273 -12.63 -4.74 -0.65
N TYR A 274 -12.04 -3.58 -0.37
CA TYR A 274 -10.61 -3.49 -0.14
C TYR A 274 -10.31 -4.03 1.26
N ARG A 275 -9.92 -5.31 1.33
CA ARG A 275 -9.64 -5.96 2.60
C ARG A 275 -8.31 -5.50 3.20
N ARG A 276 -8.31 -5.28 4.51
CA ARG A 276 -7.13 -5.04 5.35
C ARG A 276 -6.99 -6.10 6.45
N ILE A 277 -7.47 -7.30 6.14
CA ILE A 277 -7.49 -8.50 6.99
C ILE A 277 -6.83 -9.63 6.21
N ASP A 278 -6.05 -10.47 6.88
CA ASP A 278 -5.42 -11.66 6.31
C ASP A 278 -6.45 -12.74 5.93
N ASP A 279 -6.08 -13.61 4.99
CA ASP A 279 -6.98 -14.59 4.37
C ASP A 279 -7.64 -15.49 5.41
N ASP A 280 -6.86 -15.96 6.39
CA ASP A 280 -7.34 -16.87 7.42
C ASP A 280 -8.49 -16.29 8.26
N PHE A 281 -8.51 -14.97 8.41
CA PHE A 281 -9.51 -14.28 9.22
C PHE A 281 -10.69 -13.75 8.39
N LEU A 282 -10.66 -13.86 7.06
CA LEU A 282 -11.62 -13.24 6.15
C LEU A 282 -13.01 -13.90 6.17
N ASP A 283 -13.07 -15.23 6.28
CA ASP A 283 -14.31 -16.00 6.25
C ASP A 283 -14.24 -17.20 7.19
N PRO A 284 -14.92 -17.19 8.35
CA PRO A 284 -14.88 -18.31 9.30
C PRO A 284 -15.53 -19.59 8.77
N LEU A 285 -16.34 -19.54 7.71
CA LEU A 285 -16.91 -20.76 7.11
C LEU A 285 -15.91 -21.48 6.19
N ASN A 286 -14.93 -20.75 5.67
CA ASN A 286 -13.98 -21.24 4.67
C ASN A 286 -12.54 -21.33 5.18
N PHE A 287 -12.17 -20.55 6.21
CA PHE A 287 -10.81 -20.47 6.74
C PHE A 287 -10.77 -20.77 8.25
N ASN A 288 -10.37 -19.83 9.10
CA ASN A 288 -10.33 -20.02 10.55
C ASN A 288 -11.74 -19.88 11.17
N PRO A 289 -12.36 -20.96 11.68
CA PRO A 289 -13.71 -20.92 12.24
C PRO A 289 -13.83 -20.07 13.51
N GLU A 290 -12.70 -19.80 14.19
CA GLU A 290 -12.65 -18.95 15.38
C GLU A 290 -12.49 -17.46 15.03
N SER A 291 -12.41 -17.11 13.75
CA SER A 291 -12.30 -15.71 13.33
C SER A 291 -13.57 -14.94 13.62
N MET A 292 -13.41 -13.81 14.32
CA MET A 292 -14.46 -12.82 14.58
C MET A 292 -14.31 -11.55 13.73
N LEU A 293 -13.29 -11.50 12.86
CA LEU A 293 -12.94 -10.29 12.09
C LEU A 293 -13.58 -10.27 10.70
N GLY A 294 -13.79 -11.46 10.12
CA GLY A 294 -14.27 -11.66 8.77
C GLY A 294 -15.79 -11.62 8.63
N VAL A 295 -16.25 -12.01 7.44
CA VAL A 295 -17.67 -12.05 7.09
C VAL A 295 -18.05 -13.48 6.69
N PRO A 296 -18.89 -14.18 7.46
CA PRO A 296 -19.29 -15.55 7.13
C PRO A 296 -19.86 -15.66 5.72
N GLY A 297 -19.24 -16.51 4.88
CA GLY A 297 -19.67 -16.80 3.52
C GLY A 297 -19.16 -15.82 2.45
N ILE A 298 -18.37 -14.80 2.80
CA ILE A 298 -17.84 -13.84 1.82
C ILE A 298 -17.02 -14.49 0.72
N PHE A 299 -16.30 -15.57 1.03
CA PHE A 299 -15.48 -16.27 0.05
C PHE A 299 -16.34 -17.01 -0.99
N ASP A 300 -17.48 -17.56 -0.59
CA ASP A 300 -18.44 -18.19 -1.53
C ASP A 300 -19.11 -17.15 -2.43
N ILE A 301 -19.43 -15.97 -1.88
CA ILE A 301 -19.96 -14.85 -2.66
C ILE A 301 -18.91 -14.32 -3.64
N TYR A 302 -17.64 -14.29 -3.25
CA TYR A 302 -16.54 -13.93 -4.14
C TYR A 302 -16.40 -14.92 -5.30
N ARG A 303 -16.40 -16.22 -5.00
CA ARG A 303 -16.31 -17.28 -6.01
C ARG A 303 -17.50 -17.33 -6.97
N SER A 304 -18.69 -16.93 -6.52
CA SER A 304 -19.89 -16.84 -7.36
C SER A 304 -20.03 -15.52 -8.11
N GLY A 305 -19.06 -14.61 -8.00
CA GLY A 305 -19.07 -13.32 -8.71
C GLY A 305 -20.05 -12.30 -8.12
N GLY A 306 -20.38 -12.44 -6.84
CA GLY A 306 -21.25 -11.53 -6.09
C GLY A 306 -20.53 -10.37 -5.42
N ILE A 307 -19.20 -10.46 -5.22
CA ILE A 307 -18.33 -9.44 -4.62
C ILE A 307 -16.92 -9.54 -5.26
N THR A 308 -16.14 -8.47 -5.19
CA THR A 308 -14.68 -8.49 -5.42
C THR A 308 -13.94 -8.17 -4.12
N ILE A 309 -12.85 -8.89 -3.87
CA ILE A 309 -11.99 -8.76 -2.67
C ILE A 309 -10.58 -8.39 -3.10
#